data_AF-A0A800BYI8-F1
#
_entry.id   AF-A0A800BYI8-F1
#
_cell.length_a   1.000
_cell.length_b   1.000
_cell.length_c   1.000
_cell.angle_alpha   90.00
_cell.angle_beta   90.00
_cell.angle_gamma   90.00
#
_symmetry.space_group_name_H-M   'P 1'
#
loop_
_entity.id
_entity.type
_entity.pdbx_description
1 polymer ?
#
loop_
_entity_poly.entity_id
_entity_poly.type
_entity_poly.pdbx_seq_one_letter_code
_entity_poly.pdbx_strand_id
1 'polypeptide(L)' 'DDDGNATESYPFNPNGSPDGLAGLCSPDGRHLAMMPHPERVFLAWQAHYLPEDMKDLKVTPWMQMFRNAYEWCVN' A
#
# COMPACT_ATOMS: atom_id res chain seq x y z
N ASP A 1 6.60 9.47 -9.08
CA ASP A 1 7.80 10.23 -8.68
C ASP A 1 7.42 11.00 -7.42
N ASP A 2 8.31 11.84 -6.90
CA ASP A 2 8.03 12.61 -5.69
C ASP A 2 6.98 13.72 -5.89
N ASP A 3 6.69 14.08 -7.14
CA ASP A 3 5.60 15.00 -7.53
C ASP A 3 4.24 14.28 -7.62
N GLY A 4 4.19 12.97 -7.37
CA GLY A 4 2.97 12.17 -7.38
C GLY A 4 2.56 11.62 -8.76
N ASN A 5 3.40 11.76 -9.79
CA ASN A 5 3.12 11.21 -11.11
C ASN A 5 3.48 9.72 -11.20
N ALA A 6 2.79 8.96 -12.06
CA ALA A 6 3.22 7.61 -12.42
C ALA A 6 4.63 7.66 -13.06
N THR A 7 5.48 6.68 -12.74
CA THR A 7 6.87 6.67 -13.24
C THR A 7 7.40 5.26 -13.41
N GLU A 8 8.33 5.12 -14.35
CA GLU A 8 9.12 3.91 -14.60
C GLU A 8 10.59 4.10 -14.19
N SER A 9 10.94 5.29 -13.70
CA SER A 9 12.32 5.65 -13.35
C SER A 9 12.71 5.13 -11.97
N TYR A 10 13.86 4.45 -11.91
CA TYR A 10 14.49 4.03 -10.67
C TYR A 10 15.04 5.26 -9.88
N PRO A 11 14.93 5.32 -8.54
CA PRO A 11 14.39 4.29 -7.64
C PRO A 11 12.88 4.42 -7.34
N PHE A 12 12.21 5.48 -7.82
CA PHE A 12 10.79 5.73 -7.54
C PHE A 12 9.88 4.58 -8.00
N ASN A 13 10.26 3.95 -9.10
CA ASN A 13 9.79 2.63 -9.49
C ASN A 13 10.96 1.63 -9.36
N PRO A 14 10.95 0.74 -8.36
CA PRO A 14 12.08 -0.11 -8.06
C PRO A 14 12.25 -1.30 -9.02
N ASN A 15 11.23 -1.62 -9.83
CA ASN A 15 11.23 -2.80 -10.71
C ASN A 15 11.00 -2.47 -12.20
N GLY A 16 10.74 -1.20 -12.53
CA GLY A 16 10.51 -0.75 -13.91
C GLY A 16 9.17 -1.20 -14.49
N SER A 17 8.18 -1.57 -13.65
CA SER A 17 6.86 -1.96 -14.13
C SER A 17 6.20 -0.83 -14.94
N PRO A 18 5.63 -1.11 -16.13
CA PRO A 18 4.99 -0.10 -16.98
C PRO A 18 3.91 0.68 -16.24
N ASP A 19 3.80 1.97 -16.55
CA ASP A 19 2.84 2.90 -15.93
C ASP A 19 2.92 2.96 -14.38
N GLY A 20 4.01 2.47 -13.78
CA GLY A 20 4.14 2.37 -12.31
C GLY A 20 3.25 1.32 -11.65
N LEU A 21 2.73 0.35 -12.41
CA LEU A 21 1.83 -0.69 -11.88
C LEU A 21 2.50 -1.53 -10.78
N ALA A 22 1.89 -1.54 -9.58
CA ALA A 22 2.38 -2.29 -8.43
C ALA A 22 1.36 -3.27 -7.82
N GLY A 23 0.13 -3.29 -8.36
CA GLY A 23 -0.92 -4.22 -7.97
C GLY A 23 -2.09 -4.22 -8.95
N LEU A 24 -2.86 -5.31 -8.95
CA LEU A 24 -4.03 -5.51 -9.80
C LEU A 24 -5.10 -6.31 -9.07
N CYS A 25 -6.35 -6.12 -9.48
CA CYS A 25 -7.50 -6.81 -8.89
C CYS A 25 -8.27 -7.60 -9.95
N SER A 26 -8.92 -8.70 -9.56
CA SER A 26 -9.88 -9.39 -10.42
C SER A 26 -11.03 -8.44 -10.82
N PRO A 27 -11.70 -8.67 -11.97
CA PRO A 27 -12.79 -7.80 -12.43
C PRO A 27 -13.95 -7.62 -11.44
N ASP A 28 -14.15 -8.59 -10.55
CA ASP A 28 -15.17 -8.59 -9.50
C ASP A 28 -14.66 -8.08 -8.14
N GLY A 29 -13.39 -7.66 -8.05
CA GLY A 29 -12.81 -7.07 -6.86
C GLY A 29 -12.37 -8.06 -5.77
N ARG A 30 -12.57 -9.38 -5.95
CA ARG A 30 -12.37 -10.38 -4.87
C ARG A 30 -10.93 -10.83 -4.68
N HIS A 31 -10.06 -10.65 -5.67
CA HIS A 31 -8.66 -11.05 -5.61
C HIS A 31 -7.76 -9.87 -5.92
N LEU A 32 -7.08 -9.34 -4.91
CA LEU A 32 -6.03 -8.33 -5.06
C LEU A 32 -4.66 -9.01 -5.01
N ALA A 33 -3.84 -8.80 -6.03
CA ALA A 33 -2.43 -9.18 -6.05
C ALA A 33 -1.56 -7.92 -6.14
N MET A 34 -0.54 -7.82 -5.30
CA MET A 34 0.35 -6.66 -5.28
C MET A 34 1.76 -7.03 -4.84
N MET A 35 2.74 -6.24 -5.28
CA MET A 35 4.15 -6.40 -4.91
C MET A 35 4.55 -5.68 -3.60
N PRO A 36 4.02 -4.49 -3.26
CA PRO A 36 4.29 -3.89 -1.96
C PRO A 36 3.79 -4.79 -0.82
N HIS A 37 4.43 -4.66 0.35
CA HIS A 37 4.16 -5.50 1.52
C HIS A 37 3.40 -4.74 2.62
N PRO A 38 2.07 -4.51 2.50
CA PRO A 38 1.29 -3.80 3.52
C PRO A 38 1.30 -4.51 4.88
N GLU A 39 1.47 -5.83 4.90
CA GLU A 39 1.58 -6.65 6.11
C GLU A 39 2.87 -6.42 6.89
N ARG A 40 3.88 -5.80 6.26
CA ARG A 40 5.14 -5.44 6.93
C ARG A 40 5.13 -4.03 7.50
N VAL A 41 4.08 -3.25 7.26
CA VAL A 41 4.03 -1.83 7.61
C VAL A 41 2.64 -1.40 8.12
N PHE A 42 1.87 -2.29 8.73
CA PHE A 42 0.53 -1.97 9.26
C PHE A 42 0.57 -1.34 10.66
N LEU A 43 1.65 -1.52 11.42
CA LEU A 43 1.90 -0.83 12.69
C LEU A 43 2.84 0.36 12.48
N ALA A 44 2.63 1.45 13.22
CA ALA A 44 3.41 2.67 13.02
C ALA A 44 4.92 2.48 13.23
N TRP A 45 5.33 1.66 14.21
CA TRP A 45 6.76 1.39 14.46
C TRP A 45 7.45 0.62 13.33
N GLN A 46 6.70 -0.05 12.45
CA GLN A 46 7.25 -0.79 11.31
C GLN A 46 7.56 0.12 10.12
N ALA A 47 6.99 1.33 10.07
CA ALA A 47 7.22 2.26 9.00
C ALA A 47 8.62 2.89 9.12
N HIS A 48 9.41 2.81 8.05
CA HIS A 48 10.72 3.47 7.97
C HIS A 48 10.62 4.99 8.15
N TYR A 49 9.55 5.58 7.60
CA TYR A 49 9.27 7.01 7.66
C TYR A 49 7.78 7.22 7.85
N LEU A 50 7.43 8.18 8.71
CA LEU A 50 6.10 8.76 8.85
C LEU A 50 6.25 10.28 8.93
N PRO A 51 5.38 11.05 8.26
CA PRO A 51 5.25 12.49 8.47
C PRO A 51 5.05 12.83 9.96
N GLU A 52 5.47 14.04 10.38
CA GLU A 52 5.42 14.47 11.80
C GLU A 52 4.01 14.36 12.40
N ASP A 53 2.99 14.76 11.62
CA ASP A 53 1.57 14.70 11.98
C ASP A 53 1.01 13.28 12.05
N MET A 54 1.77 12.27 11.60
CA MET A 54 1.39 10.86 11.60
C MET A 54 2.17 10.01 12.62
N LYS A 55 3.10 10.60 13.38
CA LYS A 55 3.95 9.85 14.33
C LYS A 55 3.17 9.21 15.49
N ASP A 56 2.05 9.81 15.88
CA ASP A 56 1.20 9.30 16.97
C ASP A 56 0.19 8.22 16.52
N LEU A 57 0.21 7.83 15.25
CA LEU A 57 -0.64 6.74 14.76
C LEU A 57 -0.30 5.44 15.48
N LYS A 58 -1.33 4.67 15.86
CA LYS A 58 -1.14 3.29 16.36
C LYS A 58 -0.94 2.29 15.22
N VAL A 59 -1.64 2.52 14.12
CA VAL A 59 -1.62 1.71 12.91
C VAL A 59 -1.50 2.63 11.71
N THR A 60 -0.82 2.20 10.65
CA THR A 60 -0.68 2.96 9.43
C THR A 60 -1.95 2.86 8.57
N PRO A 61 -2.08 3.69 7.51
CA PRO A 61 -3.19 3.55 6.56
C PRO A 61 -3.33 2.16 5.93
N TRP A 62 -2.23 1.40 5.82
CA TRP A 62 -2.23 0.03 5.26
C TRP A 62 -3.12 -0.93 6.05
N MET A 63 -3.37 -0.67 7.34
CA MET A 63 -4.29 -1.47 8.16
C MET A 63 -5.72 -1.51 7.60
N GLN A 64 -6.13 -0.48 6.83
CA GLN A 64 -7.47 -0.41 6.26
C GLN A 64 -7.74 -1.57 5.28
N MET A 65 -6.73 -2.06 4.57
CA MET A 65 -6.89 -3.20 3.66
C MET A 65 -7.40 -4.45 4.40
N PHE A 66 -6.81 -4.75 5.56
CA PHE A 66 -7.17 -5.91 6.37
C PHE A 66 -8.53 -5.72 7.06
N ARG A 67 -8.89 -4.49 7.44
CA ARG A 67 -10.22 -4.16 7.97
C ARG A 67 -11.31 -4.39 6.93
N ASN A 68 -11.11 -3.90 5.70
CA ASN A 68 -12.07 -4.10 4.60
C ASN A 68 -12.29 -5.60 4.33
N ALA A 69 -11.22 -6.40 4.33
CA ALA A 69 -11.32 -7.85 4.15
C ALA A 69 -12.07 -8.53 5.30
N TYR A 70 -11.81 -8.14 6.55
CA TYR A 70 -12.53 -8.64 7.72
C TYR A 70 -14.03 -8.27 7.64
N GLU A 71 -14.33 -7.00 7.39
CA GLU A 71 -15.70 -6.48 7.26
C GLU A 71 -16.47 -7.21 6.16
N TRP A 72 -15.84 -7.49 5.01
CA TRP A 72 -16.47 -8.27 3.94
C TRP A 72 -16.81 -9.70 4.36
N CYS A 73 -15.98 -10.34 5.21
CA CYS A 73 -16.24 -11.70 5.67
C CYS A 73 -17.34 -11.79 6.75
N VAL A 74 -17.62 -10.70 7.48
CA VAL A 74 -18.59 -10.70 8.59
C VAL A 74 -19.94 -10.07 8.25
N ASN A 75 -20.05 -9.38 7.11
CA ASN A 75 -21.30 -8.84 6.57
C ASN A 75 -21.88 -9.77 5.50
#